data_AF-A0A1A1YYW8-F1
#
_entry.id   AF-A0A1A1YYW8-F1
#
_cell.length_a   1.000
_cell.length_b   1.000
_cell.length_c   1.000
_cell.angle_alpha   90.00
_cell.angle_beta   90.00
_cell.angle_gamma   90.00
#
_symmetry.space_group_name_H-M   'P 1'
#
loop_
_entity.id
_entity.type
_entity.pdbx_description
1 polymer ?
#
loop_
_entity_poly.entity_id
_entity_poly.type
_entity_poly.pdbx_seq_one_letter_code
_entity_poly.pdbx_strand_id
1 'polypeptide(L)' 'MNQCPVKRQWPRLLSHIQNGYLKPSDIVTHRIPLEHIADAYHIFSAKLDGCIKPVIVPSAA' A
#
# COMPACT_ATOMS: atom_id res chain seq x y z
N MET A 1 -12.40 18.60 -9.00
CA MET A 1 -12.38 17.18 -9.43
C MET A 1 -10.97 16.80 -9.83
N ASN A 2 -10.19 16.14 -8.95
CA ASN A 2 -8.79 15.72 -9.22
C ASN A 2 -8.55 14.25 -8.82
N GLN A 3 -9.44 13.35 -9.25
CA GLN A 3 -9.26 11.92 -8.99
C GLN A 3 -8.30 11.30 -10.00
N CYS A 4 -7.45 10.38 -9.55
CA CYS A 4 -6.52 9.67 -10.42
C CYS A 4 -7.31 8.78 -11.42
N PRO A 5 -7.00 8.83 -12.73
CA PRO A 5 -7.69 8.00 -13.74
C PRO A 5 -7.15 6.56 -13.73
N VAL A 6 -7.40 5.83 -12.64
CA VAL A 6 -6.81 4.51 -12.36
C VAL A 6 -7.03 3.52 -13.51
N LYS A 7 -8.28 3.38 -13.99
CA LYS A 7 -8.61 2.43 -15.07
C LYS A 7 -7.81 2.67 -16.35
N ARG A 8 -7.53 3.93 -16.70
CA ARG A 8 -6.74 4.31 -17.88
C ARG A 8 -5.26 3.98 -17.69
N GLN A 9 -4.72 4.17 -16.49
CA GLN A 9 -3.28 3.96 -16.22
C GLN A 9 -2.92 2.51 -15.91
N TRP A 10 -3.88 1.72 -15.43
CA TRP A 10 -3.65 0.38 -14.91
C TRP A 10 -2.90 -0.56 -15.86
N PRO A 11 -3.26 -0.71 -17.17
CA PRO A 11 -2.57 -1.63 -18.07
C PRO A 11 -1.07 -1.33 -18.21
N ARG A 12 -0.73 -0.03 -18.29
CA ARG A 12 0.67 0.42 -18.40
C ARG A 12 1.46 0.14 -17.11
N LEU A 13 0.89 0.49 -15.96
CA LEU A 13 1.56 0.30 -14.67
C LEU A 13 1.74 -1.18 -14.33
N LEU A 14 0.74 -2.02 -14.64
CA LEU A 14 0.87 -3.47 -14.47
C LEU A 14 1.99 -4.04 -15.35
N SER A 15 2.06 -3.63 -16.61
CA SER A 15 3.15 -4.02 -17.52
C SER A 15 4.53 -3.61 -16.95
N HIS A 16 4.64 -2.45 -16.31
CA HIS A 16 5.90 -2.04 -15.69
C HIS A 16 6.30 -2.93 -14.51
N ILE A 17 5.34 -3.38 -13.71
CA ILE A 17 5.59 -4.32 -12.61
C ILE A 17 6.04 -5.68 -13.16
N GLN A 18 5.34 -6.21 -14.17
CA GLN A 18 5.65 -7.51 -14.78
C GLN A 18 7.03 -7.53 -15.45
N ASN A 19 7.44 -6.42 -16.07
CA ASN A 19 8.75 -6.25 -16.69
C ASN A 19 9.86 -5.89 -15.68
N GLY A 20 9.55 -5.76 -14.39
CA GLY A 20 10.54 -5.48 -13.35
C GLY A 20 11.04 -4.05 -13.28
N TYR A 21 10.44 -3.10 -14.01
CA TYR A 21 10.81 -1.68 -13.92
C TYR A 21 10.46 -1.05 -12.57
N LEU A 22 9.45 -1.60 -11.88
CA LEU A 22 8.96 -1.13 -10.61
C LEU A 22 8.64 -2.32 -9.69
N LYS A 23 8.97 -2.20 -8.42
CA LYS A 23 8.58 -3.15 -7.38
C LYS A 23 7.84 -2.42 -6.25
N PRO A 24 6.50 -2.28 -6.35
CA PRO A 24 5.72 -1.51 -5.39
C PRO A 24 5.78 -2.02 -3.94
N SER A 25 6.20 -3.27 -3.74
CA SER A 25 6.39 -3.81 -2.39
C SER A 25 7.56 -3.16 -1.64
N ASP A 26 8.50 -2.50 -2.33
CA ASP A 26 9.66 -1.88 -1.67
C ASP A 26 9.28 -0.67 -0.80
N ILE A 27 8.09 -0.07 -1.01
CA ILE A 27 7.59 1.02 -0.16
C ILE A 27 6.71 0.52 1.00
N VAL A 28 6.38 -0.77 1.04
CA VAL A 28 5.51 -1.34 2.08
C VAL A 28 6.33 -1.60 3.33
N THR A 29 6.12 -0.79 4.37
CA THR A 29 6.86 -0.89 5.63
C THR A 29 6.15 -1.73 6.68
N HIS A 30 4.81 -1.81 6.61
CA HIS A 30 4.00 -2.51 7.61
C HIS A 30 2.97 -3.40 6.93
N ARG A 31 2.83 -4.63 7.44
CA ARG A 31 1.74 -5.55 7.11
C ARG A 31 0.98 -5.84 8.39
N ILE A 32 -0.27 -5.41 8.44
CA ILE A 32 -1.07 -5.37 9.67
C ILE A 32 -2.33 -6.20 9.44
N PRO A 33 -2.70 -7.12 10.34
CA PRO A 33 -3.94 -7.86 10.19
C PRO A 33 -5.15 -6.94 10.40
N LEU A 34 -6.33 -7.34 9.93
CA LEU A 34 -7.51 -6.47 9.92
C LEU A 34 -7.98 -6.09 11.32
N GLU A 35 -7.85 -6.99 12.30
CA GLU A 35 -8.19 -6.75 13.70
C GLU A 35 -7.41 -5.59 14.34
N HIS A 36 -6.23 -5.26 13.81
CA HIS A 36 -5.38 -4.16 14.28
C HIS A 36 -5.51 -2.89 13.42
N ILE A 37 -6.61 -2.73 12.68
CA ILE A 37 -6.82 -1.58 11.79
C ILE A 37 -6.77 -0.24 12.54
N ALA A 38 -7.28 -0.17 13.77
CA ALA A 38 -7.24 1.06 14.56
C ALA A 38 -5.79 1.53 14.82
N ASP A 39 -4.92 0.59 15.19
CA ASP A 39 -3.50 0.85 15.41
C ASP A 39 -2.78 1.22 14.10
N ALA A 40 -3.14 0.57 12.98
CA ALA A 40 -2.61 0.92 11.66
C ALA A 40 -2.89 2.39 11.29
N TYR A 41 -4.10 2.88 11.59
CA TYR A 41 -4.45 4.28 11.40
C TYR A 41 -3.66 5.21 12.33
N HIS A 42 -3.46 4.81 13.60
CA HIS A 42 -2.65 5.59 14.54
C HIS A 42 -1.20 5.71 14.06
N ILE A 43 -0.55 4.58 13.76
CA ILE A 43 0.83 4.53 13.24
C ILE A 43 0.99 5.40 11.99
N PHE A 44 0.06 5.30 11.03
CA PHE A 44 0.12 6.08 9.79
C PHE A 44 -0.10 7.57 10.01
N SER A 45 -1.12 7.95 10.79
CA SER A 45 -1.47 9.37 11.02
C SER A 45 -0.44 10.10 11.87
N ALA A 46 0.10 9.43 12.90
CA ALA A 46 1.14 9.97 13.78
C ALA A 46 2.56 9.80 13.22
N LYS A 47 2.73 9.15 12.05
CA LYS A 47 4.02 8.87 11.40
C LYS A 47 5.00 8.13 12.31
N LEU A 48 4.51 7.12 13.01
CA LEU A 48 5.30 6.30 13.93
C LEU A 48 6.06 5.22 13.17
N ASP A 49 7.09 4.66 13.81
CA ASP A 49 7.78 3.44 13.38
C ASP A 49 8.32 3.46 11.94
N GLY A 50 8.66 4.66 11.44
CA GLY A 50 9.13 4.81 10.05
C GLY A 50 8.07 4.41 9.01
N CYS A 51 6.78 4.52 9.34
CA CYS A 51 5.69 4.11 8.46
C CYS A 51 5.64 4.92 7.15
N ILE A 52 5.89 4.24 6.02
CA ILE A 52 5.77 4.80 4.66
C ILE A 52 4.44 4.36 4.05
N LYS A 53 4.19 3.05 3.98
CA LYS A 53 2.96 2.49 3.43
C LYS A 53 2.54 1.23 4.20
N PRO A 54 1.50 1.30 5.05
CA PRO A 54 0.91 0.11 5.64
C PRO A 54 -0.02 -0.59 4.63
N VAL A 55 -0.06 -1.92 4.69
CA VAL A 55 -1.00 -2.77 3.95
C VAL A 55 -1.75 -3.65 4.95
N ILE A 56 -3.07 -3.66 4.85
CA ILE A 56 -3.92 -4.52 5.67
C ILE A 56 -4.03 -5.89 5.01
N VAL A 57 -3.80 -6.95 5.79
CA VAL A 57 -3.90 -8.34 5.34
C VAL A 57 -5.11 -8.99 6.02
N PRO A 58 -6.23 -9.24 5.31
CA PRO A 58 -7.48 -9.70 5.92
C PRO A 58 -7.44 -11.15 6.46
N SER A 59 -6.45 -11.95 6.04
CA SER A 59 -6.35 -13.38 6.33
C SER A 59 -5.15 -13.73 7.21
N ALA A 60 -4.56 -12.76 7.89
CA ALA A 60 -3.49 -13.02 8.84
C ALA A 60 -4.14 -13.38 10.20
N ALA A 61 -4.59 -14.62 10.31
CA ALA A 61 -4.86 -15.30 11.59
C ALA A 61 -4.03 -16.59 11.61
#